data_AF-A0A935YRW5-F1
#
_entry.id   AF-A0A935YRW5-F1
#
_cell.length_a   1.000
_cell.length_b   1.000
_cell.length_c   1.000
_cell.angle_alpha   90.00
_cell.angle_beta   90.00
_cell.angle_gamma   90.00
#
_symmetry.space_group_name_H-M   'P 1'
#
loop_
_entity.id
_entity.type
_entity.pdbx_description
1 polymer ?
#
loop_
_entity_poly.entity_id
_entity_poly.type
_entity_poly.pdbx_seq_one_letter_code
_entity_poly.pdbx_strand_id
1 'polypeptide(L)'
;MRFCIAAIRLRQDSSTGTGRSRMQGQAAVSPDWPGARIPEFVRDLTTAAVAVMSRDGILLDGNRGFFDLLPESMMAGDCLDVRDLFIRPGFDQFAVGAGAGSGVLYRGILNVGKAPDAVHTLQGALYALTDGVLLVAELEVAGLQLLRMKVSKLTDDLADEQRKLAEALNEARAAIRCRDEARAALKQRVE
;
A
#
# COMPACT_ATOMS: atom_id res chain seq x y z
N MET A 1 0.59 23.95 -16.30
CA MET A 1 0.09 23.99 -14.90
C MET A 1 0.85 25.07 -14.16
N ARG A 2 0.16 26.08 -13.63
CA ARG A 2 0.77 27.23 -12.94
C ARG A 2 0.89 26.90 -11.46
N PHE A 3 2.12 26.93 -10.94
CA PHE A 3 2.39 26.73 -9.51
C PHE A 3 2.19 28.05 -8.75
N CYS A 4 1.45 28.00 -7.64
CA CYS A 4 1.41 29.08 -6.66
C CYS A 4 2.77 29.17 -5.94
N ILE A 5 3.51 30.25 -6.16
CA ILE A 5 4.74 30.57 -5.45
C ILE A 5 4.40 31.67 -4.44
N ALA A 6 4.31 31.31 -3.16
CA ALA A 6 4.28 32.27 -2.06
C ALA A 6 5.73 32.59 -1.66
N ALA A 7 6.06 33.88 -1.63
CA ALA A 7 7.40 34.39 -1.34
C ALA A 7 7.78 34.21 0.14
N ILE A 8 8.92 33.59 0.40
CA ILE A 8 9.50 33.43 1.75
C ILE A 8 10.74 34.32 1.89
N ARG A 9 10.76 35.11 2.96
CA ARG A 9 11.72 36.17 3.29
C ARG A 9 12.95 35.55 3.97
N LEU A 10 14.12 35.71 3.36
CA LEU A 10 15.41 35.27 3.90
C LEU A 10 15.80 36.06 5.16
N ARG A 11 16.11 35.36 6.26
CA ARG A 11 16.90 35.88 7.37
C ARG A 11 18.15 35.00 7.50
N GLN A 12 19.31 35.63 7.36
CA GLN A 12 20.60 35.02 7.70
C GLN A 12 20.77 35.07 9.22
N ASP A 13 21.37 34.04 9.80
CA ASP A 13 22.32 34.22 10.90
C ASP A 13 23.33 33.08 10.93
N SER A 14 24.58 33.50 11.03
CA SER A 14 25.80 32.72 11.15
C SER A 14 26.05 32.30 12.61
N SER A 15 26.50 31.07 12.86
CA SER A 15 27.43 30.82 13.96
C SER A 15 28.27 29.54 13.77
N THR A 16 29.55 29.70 14.06
CA THR A 16 30.62 28.71 14.13
C THR A 16 30.54 27.89 15.42
N GLY A 17 30.76 26.58 15.36
CA GLY A 17 30.85 25.73 16.54
C GLY A 17 31.51 24.37 16.27
N THR A 18 32.80 24.30 16.55
CA THR A 18 33.65 23.10 16.46
C THR A 18 33.33 22.13 17.60
N GLY A 19 32.98 20.87 17.28
CA GLY A 19 32.76 19.83 18.30
C GLY A 19 32.84 18.42 17.72
N ARG A 20 33.91 17.71 18.06
CA ARG A 20 34.12 16.27 17.78
C ARG A 20 32.97 15.44 18.35
N SER A 21 32.32 14.61 17.53
CA SER A 21 31.42 13.57 18.04
C SER A 21 31.48 12.28 17.23
N ARG A 22 31.32 11.18 17.97
CA ARG A 22 31.47 9.77 17.58
C ARG A 22 30.53 9.38 16.44
N MET A 23 30.99 8.43 15.63
CA MET A 23 30.20 7.74 14.62
C MET A 23 29.08 6.93 15.26
N GLN A 24 27.91 7.55 15.44
CA GLN A 24 26.62 6.89 15.30
C GLN A 24 26.02 7.42 14.01
N GLY A 25 25.74 6.54 13.06
CA GLY A 25 25.01 6.87 11.84
C GLY A 25 23.54 7.21 12.12
N GLN A 26 23.29 8.25 12.90
CA GLN A 26 22.08 9.03 12.79
C GLN A 26 22.35 10.01 11.65
N ALA A 27 21.89 9.66 10.45
CA ALA A 27 21.64 10.69 9.45
C ALA A 27 20.54 11.57 10.04
N ALA A 28 20.94 12.60 10.80
CA ALA A 28 20.11 13.76 11.04
C ALA A 28 19.81 14.29 9.64
N VAL A 29 18.65 13.93 9.11
CA VAL A 29 18.10 14.60 7.94
C VAL A 29 18.01 16.05 8.37
N SER A 30 18.90 16.90 7.84
CA SER A 30 18.87 18.32 8.19
C SER A 30 17.45 18.81 7.89
N PRO A 31 16.77 19.47 8.83
CA PRO A 31 15.38 19.91 8.64
C PRO A 31 15.21 20.91 7.48
N ASP A 32 16.33 21.40 6.95
CA ASP A 32 16.42 22.43 5.93
C ASP A 32 16.27 21.85 4.51
N TRP A 33 15.35 20.90 4.34
CA TRP A 33 14.96 20.44 3.02
C TRP A 33 14.36 21.64 2.26
N PRO A 34 14.94 22.06 1.11
CA PRO A 34 14.60 23.31 0.47
C PRO A 34 13.22 23.21 -0.20
N GLY A 35 12.20 23.57 0.56
CA GLY A 35 10.83 23.69 0.08
C GLY A 35 10.09 22.36 -0.01
N ALA A 36 8.79 22.47 -0.14
CA ALA A 36 7.85 21.35 -0.13
C ALA A 36 7.93 20.44 -1.38
N ARG A 37 9.13 20.19 -1.94
CA ARG A 37 9.33 19.40 -3.15
C ARG A 37 10.29 18.24 -2.93
N ILE A 38 9.93 17.09 -3.49
CA ILE A 38 10.80 15.91 -3.47
C ILE A 38 11.91 16.01 -4.54
N PRO A 39 13.04 15.31 -4.37
CA PRO A 39 14.08 15.25 -5.41
C PRO A 39 13.58 14.68 -6.73
N GLU A 40 14.21 15.08 -7.82
CA GLU A 40 13.83 14.57 -9.14
C GLU A 40 14.08 13.07 -9.28
N PHE A 41 15.17 12.54 -8.70
CA PHE A 41 15.52 11.12 -8.80
C PHE A 41 14.53 10.19 -8.09
N VAL A 42 13.68 10.69 -7.18
CA VAL A 42 12.64 9.86 -6.53
C VAL A 42 11.29 9.95 -7.23
N ARG A 43 11.10 10.87 -8.18
CA ARG A 43 9.78 11.11 -8.82
C ARG A 43 9.24 9.89 -9.53
N ASP A 44 10.12 9.16 -10.23
CA ASP A 44 9.74 8.00 -11.04
C ASP A 44 9.72 6.68 -10.26
N LEU A 45 10.10 6.67 -8.99
CA LEU A 45 10.06 5.46 -8.16
C LEU A 45 8.61 5.05 -7.88
N THR A 46 8.31 3.79 -8.13
CA THR A 46 6.99 3.18 -7.90
C THR A 46 6.98 2.20 -6.73
N THR A 47 8.14 1.66 -6.34
CA THR A 47 8.26 0.70 -5.23
C THR A 47 8.19 1.37 -3.86
N ALA A 48 8.53 2.66 -3.79
CA ALA A 48 8.42 3.48 -2.61
C ALA A 48 7.42 4.60 -2.86
N ALA A 49 6.54 4.85 -1.89
CA ALA A 49 5.67 6.00 -1.82
C ALA A 49 6.36 7.11 -1.03
N VAL A 50 6.56 8.25 -1.68
CA VAL A 50 7.16 9.45 -1.08
C VAL A 50 6.23 10.63 -1.31
N ALA A 51 5.87 11.33 -0.24
CA ALA A 51 4.99 12.50 -0.33
C ALA A 51 5.32 13.55 0.72
N VAL A 52 5.16 14.82 0.35
CA VAL A 52 5.24 15.98 1.22
C VAL A 52 3.84 16.55 1.36
N MET A 53 3.41 16.75 2.60
CA MET A 53 2.06 17.20 2.94
C MET A 53 2.15 18.37 3.92
N SER A 54 1.18 19.28 3.87
CA SER A 54 1.02 20.30 4.91
C SER A 54 0.55 19.67 6.22
N ARG A 55 0.67 20.41 7.34
CA ARG A 55 0.13 19.98 8.64
C ARG A 55 -1.40 19.87 8.66
N ASP A 56 -2.06 20.54 7.72
CA ASP A 56 -3.52 20.45 7.52
C ASP A 56 -3.91 19.27 6.63
N GLY A 57 -2.93 18.50 6.14
CA GLY A 57 -3.15 17.31 5.32
C GLY A 57 -3.37 17.58 3.84
N ILE A 58 -2.92 18.74 3.34
CA ILE A 58 -2.91 19.04 1.91
C ILE A 58 -1.63 18.48 1.28
N LEU A 59 -1.76 17.71 0.20
CA LEU A 59 -0.60 17.22 -0.56
C LEU A 59 0.11 18.38 -1.27
N LEU A 60 1.42 18.51 -1.02
CA LEU A 60 2.26 19.56 -1.60
C LEU A 60 3.12 19.02 -2.77
N ASP A 61 3.67 17.82 -2.63
CA ASP A 61 4.39 17.11 -3.68
C ASP A 61 4.38 15.60 -3.40
N GLY A 62 4.59 14.79 -4.43
CA GLY A 62 4.55 13.34 -4.33
C GLY A 62 5.27 12.68 -5.49
N ASN A 63 5.75 11.46 -5.29
CA ASN A 63 6.28 10.64 -6.37
C ASN A 63 5.18 9.78 -6.99
N ARG A 64 5.51 9.14 -8.11
CA ARG A 64 4.60 8.25 -8.81
C ARG A 64 4.04 7.14 -7.91
N GLY A 65 4.88 6.51 -7.10
CA GLY A 65 4.46 5.48 -6.15
C GLY A 65 3.44 5.95 -5.13
N PHE A 66 3.43 7.24 -4.74
CA PHE A 66 2.37 7.79 -3.88
C PHE A 66 1.09 8.10 -4.67
N PHE A 67 1.20 8.66 -5.87
CA PHE A 67 0.04 8.94 -6.72
C PHE A 67 -0.73 7.67 -7.11
N ASP A 68 -0.01 6.56 -7.30
CA ASP A 68 -0.61 5.24 -7.57
C ASP A 68 -1.48 4.72 -6.40
N LEU A 69 -1.39 5.31 -5.20
CA LEU A 69 -2.21 4.98 -4.03
C LEU A 69 -3.47 5.84 -3.90
N LEU A 70 -3.56 6.93 -4.67
CA LEU A 70 -4.69 7.84 -4.57
C LEU A 70 -5.90 7.28 -5.34
N PRO A 71 -7.10 7.29 -4.74
CA PRO A 71 -8.32 6.97 -5.46
C PRO A 71 -8.51 7.93 -6.64
N GLU A 72 -9.04 7.43 -7.76
CA GLU A 72 -9.35 8.28 -8.94
C GLU A 72 -10.24 9.48 -8.56
N SER A 73 -11.14 9.30 -7.59
CA SER A 73 -12.02 10.36 -7.07
C SER A 73 -11.28 11.54 -6.43
N MET A 74 -10.05 11.35 -5.96
CA MET A 74 -9.25 12.43 -5.38
C MET A 74 -8.52 13.24 -6.47
N MET A 75 -8.23 12.66 -7.64
CA MET A 75 -7.37 13.27 -8.65
C MET A 75 -7.95 14.48 -9.41
N ALA A 76 -9.19 14.87 -9.12
CA ALA A 76 -9.91 15.93 -9.85
C ALA A 76 -9.77 17.35 -9.26
N GLY A 77 -8.98 17.56 -8.21
CA GLY A 77 -8.88 18.86 -7.51
C GLY A 77 -7.49 19.53 -7.57
N ASP A 78 -7.47 20.87 -7.53
CA ASP A 78 -6.25 21.68 -7.48
C ASP A 78 -5.51 21.58 -6.12
N CYS A 79 -6.23 21.21 -5.05
CA CYS A 79 -5.69 20.94 -3.72
C CYS A 79 -6.20 19.57 -3.23
N LEU A 80 -5.29 18.61 -3.12
CA LEU A 80 -5.59 17.25 -2.69
C LEU A 80 -5.53 17.15 -1.17
N ASP A 81 -6.69 17.01 -0.51
CA ASP A 81 -6.76 16.63 0.90
C ASP A 81 -6.54 15.12 1.02
N VAL A 82 -5.45 14.73 1.68
CA VAL A 82 -5.06 13.32 1.84
C VAL A 82 -5.32 12.79 3.24
N ARG A 83 -5.99 13.53 4.12
CA ARG A 83 -6.25 13.08 5.51
C ARG A 83 -7.04 11.78 5.54
N ASP A 84 -8.08 11.72 4.72
CA ASP A 84 -8.97 10.56 4.61
C ASP A 84 -8.30 9.34 3.96
N LEU A 85 -7.10 9.52 3.39
CA LEU A 85 -6.30 8.43 2.85
C LEU A 85 -5.65 7.61 3.96
N PHE A 86 -5.40 8.17 5.14
CA PHE A 86 -4.73 7.48 6.25
C PHE A 86 -5.75 6.78 7.15
N ILE A 87 -5.82 5.45 7.05
CA ILE A 87 -6.78 4.64 7.82
C ILE A 87 -6.20 4.28 9.18
N ARG A 88 -4.96 3.79 9.21
CA ARG A 88 -4.30 3.36 10.44
C ARG A 88 -2.78 3.48 10.31
N PRO A 89 -2.12 4.35 11.11
CA PRO A 89 -2.71 5.39 11.97
C PRO A 89 -3.45 6.45 11.13
N GLY A 90 -4.40 7.17 11.76
CA GLY A 90 -5.07 8.31 11.13
C GLY A 90 -4.15 9.53 11.05
N PHE A 91 -4.42 10.45 10.13
CA PHE A 91 -3.57 11.63 9.91
C PHE A 91 -3.51 12.56 11.14
N ASP A 92 -4.61 12.66 11.89
CA ASP A 92 -4.73 13.43 13.13
C ASP A 92 -3.68 13.06 14.19
N GLN A 93 -3.27 11.80 14.20
CA GLN A 93 -2.27 11.28 15.13
C GLN A 93 -0.86 11.82 14.84
N PHE A 94 -0.62 12.30 13.61
CA PHE A 94 0.66 12.89 13.20
C PHE A 94 0.65 14.42 13.27
N ALA A 95 -0.53 15.05 13.25
CA ALA A 95 -0.67 16.50 13.36
C ALA A 95 -0.23 17.01 14.74
N VAL A 96 -0.38 16.20 15.78
CA VAL A 96 -0.02 16.53 17.16
C VAL A 96 1.48 16.27 17.41
N GLY A 97 2.31 17.16 16.86
CA GLY A 97 3.67 17.51 17.33
C GLY A 97 4.72 16.39 17.53
N ALA A 98 5.83 16.49 16.79
CA ALA A 98 7.04 15.72 17.09
C ALA A 98 7.57 16.09 18.49
N GLY A 99 7.63 15.12 19.40
CA GLY A 99 8.37 15.26 20.66
C GLY A 99 9.82 15.66 20.37
N ALA A 100 10.31 16.66 21.11
CA ALA A 100 11.62 17.27 20.90
C ALA A 100 12.73 16.23 20.78
N GLY A 101 13.32 16.08 19.58
CA GLY A 101 14.59 15.37 19.43
C GLY A 101 14.86 14.73 18.08
N SER A 102 13.90 14.05 17.45
CA SER A 102 14.18 13.22 16.26
C SER A 102 13.55 13.72 14.97
N GLY A 103 12.53 14.56 15.03
CA GLY A 103 11.73 14.93 13.87
C GLY A 103 10.97 13.74 13.24
N VAL A 104 10.94 12.57 13.86
CA VAL A 104 10.14 11.42 13.41
C VAL A 104 8.79 11.47 14.10
N LEU A 105 7.72 11.58 13.33
CA LEU A 105 6.33 11.55 13.83
C LEU A 105 5.84 10.11 14.03
N TYR A 106 6.20 9.24 13.10
CA TYR A 106 5.77 7.84 13.13
C TYR A 106 6.76 6.96 12.38
N ARG A 107 6.91 5.71 12.80
CA ARG A 107 7.65 4.66 12.09
C ARG A 107 6.96 3.33 12.31
N GLY A 108 6.60 2.65 11.23
CA GLY A 108 5.88 1.39 11.30
C GLY A 108 5.04 1.13 10.05
N ILE A 109 3.93 0.42 10.27
CA ILE A 109 3.01 0.01 9.22
C ILE A 109 1.91 1.05 9.07
N LEU A 110 1.72 1.53 7.85
CA LEU A 110 0.69 2.48 7.46
C LEU A 110 -0.34 1.76 6.59
N ASN A 111 -1.61 1.97 6.87
CA ASN A 111 -2.69 1.53 5.99
C ASN A 111 -3.25 2.76 5.29
N VAL A 112 -3.09 2.80 3.98
CA VAL A 112 -3.35 3.96 3.13
C VAL A 112 -4.33 3.57 2.03
N GLY A 113 -5.35 4.38 1.81
CA GLY A 113 -6.39 4.15 0.82
C GLY A 113 -7.76 4.55 1.33
N LYS A 114 -8.80 4.21 0.57
CA LYS A 114 -10.18 4.50 0.92
C LYS A 114 -10.99 3.22 0.87
N ALA A 115 -11.60 2.85 1.99
CA ALA A 115 -12.55 1.74 2.01
C ALA A 115 -13.86 2.18 1.31
N PRO A 116 -14.49 1.33 0.50
CA PRO A 116 -14.17 -0.08 0.24
C PRO A 116 -13.19 -0.33 -0.92
N ASP A 117 -12.78 0.72 -1.64
CA ASP A 117 -12.12 0.61 -2.95
C ASP A 117 -10.79 -0.14 -2.90
N ALA A 118 -9.82 0.36 -2.13
CA ALA A 118 -8.50 -0.26 -1.99
C ALA A 118 -7.83 0.22 -0.70
N VAL A 119 -7.20 -0.72 0.02
CA VAL A 119 -6.35 -0.45 1.18
C VAL A 119 -4.98 -1.05 0.92
N HIS A 120 -3.96 -0.21 0.96
CA HIS A 120 -2.57 -0.57 0.78
C HIS A 120 -1.85 -0.55 2.12
N THR A 121 -1.05 -1.59 2.36
CA THR A 121 -0.15 -1.65 3.52
C THR A 121 1.23 -1.16 3.08
N LEU A 122 1.72 -0.16 3.79
CA LEU A 122 3.04 0.44 3.55
C LEU A 122 3.89 0.26 4.80
N GLN A 123 5.18 -0.03 4.63
CA GLN A 123 6.14 -0.02 5.72
C GLN A 123 7.03 1.21 5.59
N GLY A 124 6.98 2.12 6.56
CA GLY A 124 7.65 3.40 6.41
C GLY A 124 7.72 4.26 7.65
N ALA A 125 7.97 5.53 7.42
CA ALA A 125 8.04 6.55 8.45
C ALA A 125 7.47 7.89 7.96
N LEU A 126 6.91 8.63 8.90
CA LEU A 126 6.56 10.04 8.74
C LEU A 126 7.54 10.89 9.53
N TYR A 127 8.01 11.94 8.89
CA TYR A 127 8.95 12.91 9.45
C TYR A 127 8.30 14.29 9.50
N ALA A 128 8.45 14.98 10.61
CA ALA A 128 8.11 16.38 10.74
C ALA A 128 9.13 17.23 9.95
N LEU A 129 8.60 18.09 9.09
CA LEU A 129 9.34 19.18 8.47
C LEU A 129 8.95 20.50 9.16
N THR A 130 9.69 21.57 8.87
CA THR A 130 9.38 22.92 9.34
C THR A 130 7.93 23.31 8.99
N ASP A 131 7.54 23.12 7.73
CA ASP A 131 6.24 23.56 7.19
C ASP A 131 5.29 22.39 6.82
N GLY A 132 5.60 21.16 7.26
CA GLY A 132 4.80 20.01 6.84
C GLY A 132 5.25 18.68 7.39
N VAL A 133 4.89 17.63 6.66
CA VAL A 133 5.15 16.23 6.99
C VAL A 133 5.66 15.52 5.73
N LEU A 134 6.74 14.78 5.86
CA LEU A 134 7.30 13.92 4.82
C LEU A 134 6.95 12.46 5.12
N LEU A 135 6.27 11.80 4.20
CA LEU A 135 6.08 10.36 4.18
C LEU A 135 7.17 9.72 3.32
N VAL A 136 7.82 8.69 3.86
CA VAL A 136 8.66 7.76 3.10
C VAL A 136 8.27 6.35 3.50
N ALA A 137 7.68 5.60 2.58
CA ALA A 137 7.27 4.23 2.84
C ALA A 137 7.50 3.33 1.63
N GLU A 138 7.83 2.08 1.88
CA GLU A 138 7.88 1.02 0.88
C GLU A 138 6.50 0.37 0.76
N LEU A 139 6.08 0.08 -0.48
CA LEU A 139 4.85 -0.66 -0.73
C LEU A 139 5.05 -2.11 -0.33
N GLU A 140 4.27 -2.63 0.61
CA GLU A 140 4.38 -4.03 1.01
C GLU A 140 3.75 -4.94 -0.05
N VAL A 141 4.58 -5.51 -0.94
CA VAL A 141 4.15 -6.47 -1.98
C VAL A 141 3.70 -7.82 -1.37
N ALA A 142 3.92 -8.04 -0.07
CA ALA A 142 3.62 -9.31 0.61
C ALA A 142 2.12 -9.61 0.74
N GLY A 143 1.26 -8.58 0.89
CA GLY A 143 -0.20 -8.77 0.91
C GLY A 143 -0.73 -9.34 -0.42
N LEU A 144 -0.12 -8.94 -1.53
CA LEU A 144 -0.39 -9.45 -2.87
C LEU A 144 0.10 -10.89 -3.07
N GLN A 145 1.24 -11.24 -2.49
CA GLN A 145 1.70 -12.63 -2.49
C GLN A 145 0.78 -13.53 -1.67
N LEU A 146 0.30 -13.07 -0.51
CA LEU A 146 -0.61 -13.84 0.34
C LEU A 146 -1.97 -14.05 -0.33
N LEU A 147 -2.51 -13.01 -1.00
CA LEU A 147 -3.74 -13.14 -1.77
C LEU A 147 -3.56 -14.08 -2.97
N ARG A 148 -2.43 -13.97 -3.68
CA ARG A 148 -2.08 -14.87 -4.79
C ARG A 148 -1.97 -16.32 -4.33
N MET A 149 -1.36 -16.57 -3.16
CA MET A 149 -1.32 -17.91 -2.55
C MET A 149 -2.72 -18.42 -2.20
N LYS A 150 -3.59 -17.57 -1.64
CA LYS A 150 -4.97 -17.97 -1.31
C LYS A 150 -5.80 -18.29 -2.55
N VAL A 151 -5.70 -17.47 -3.60
CA VAL A 151 -6.40 -17.72 -4.88
C VAL A 151 -5.87 -18.97 -5.57
N SER A 152 -4.56 -19.20 -5.56
CA SER A 152 -3.96 -20.44 -6.07
C SER A 152 -4.51 -21.66 -5.32
N LYS A 153 -4.48 -21.63 -3.98
CA LYS A 153 -4.99 -22.73 -3.15
C LYS A 153 -6.46 -23.05 -3.42
N LEU A 154 -7.32 -22.03 -3.53
CA LEU A 154 -8.73 -22.24 -3.84
C LEU A 154 -8.95 -22.83 -5.24
N THR A 155 -8.07 -22.51 -6.20
CA THR A 155 -8.12 -23.07 -7.55
C THR A 155 -7.74 -24.55 -7.54
N ASP A 156 -6.72 -24.91 -6.77
CA ASP A 156 -6.30 -26.30 -6.60
C ASP A 156 -7.39 -27.13 -5.89
N ASP A 157 -7.98 -26.61 -4.81
CA ASP A 157 -9.08 -27.26 -4.09
C ASP A 157 -10.29 -27.49 -5.01
N LEU A 158 -10.64 -26.51 -5.86
CA LEU A 158 -11.73 -26.64 -6.82
C LEU A 158 -11.43 -27.69 -7.90
N ALA A 159 -10.20 -27.75 -8.39
CA ALA A 159 -9.78 -28.73 -9.39
C ALA A 159 -9.84 -30.16 -8.82
N ASP A 160 -9.48 -30.35 -7.54
CA ASP A 160 -9.56 -31.64 -6.86
C ASP A 160 -11.01 -32.08 -6.64
N GLU A 161 -11.91 -31.18 -6.25
CA GLU A 161 -13.34 -31.49 -6.12
C GLU A 161 -13.98 -31.85 -7.47
N GLN A 162 -13.61 -31.15 -8.55
CA GLN A 162 -14.07 -31.50 -9.90
C GLN A 162 -13.57 -32.88 -10.34
N ARG A 163 -12.33 -33.26 -9.97
CA ARG A 163 -11.79 -34.60 -10.26
C ARG A 163 -12.57 -35.69 -9.53
N LYS A 164 -12.82 -35.51 -8.23
CA LYS A 164 -13.62 -36.46 -7.42
C LYS A 164 -15.05 -36.62 -7.98
N LEU A 165 -15.68 -35.52 -8.38
CA LEU A 165 -17.01 -35.55 -8.99
C LEU A 165 -17.02 -36.32 -10.32
N ALA A 166 -16.00 -36.11 -11.16
CA ALA A 166 -15.88 -36.83 -12.42
C ALA A 166 -15.67 -38.34 -12.22
N GLU A 167 -14.87 -38.73 -11.21
CA GLU A 167 -14.66 -40.13 -10.83
C GLU A 167 -15.96 -40.78 -10.36
N ALA A 168 -16.66 -40.17 -9.40
CA ALA A 168 -17.93 -40.68 -8.90
C ALA A 168 -19.00 -40.80 -10.01
N LEU A 169 -19.03 -39.84 -10.94
CA LEU A 169 -19.93 -39.88 -12.09
C LEU A 169 -19.62 -41.06 -13.01
N ASN A 170 -18.35 -41.36 -13.26
CA ASN A 170 -17.93 -42.47 -14.09
C ASN A 170 -18.26 -43.82 -13.44
N GLU A 171 -18.05 -43.95 -12.13
CA GLU A 171 -18.43 -45.15 -11.37
C GLU A 171 -19.93 -45.40 -11.41
N ALA A 172 -20.73 -44.36 -11.15
CA ALA A 172 -22.20 -44.45 -11.22
C ALA A 172 -22.67 -44.87 -12.62
N ARG A 173 -22.06 -44.32 -13.68
CA ARG A 173 -22.36 -44.71 -15.07
C ARG A 173 -22.00 -46.16 -15.37
N ALA A 174 -20.86 -46.64 -14.86
CA ALA A 174 -20.45 -48.03 -15.02
C ALA A 174 -21.42 -48.98 -14.29
N ALA A 175 -21.83 -48.64 -13.08
CA ALA A 175 -22.79 -49.41 -12.30
C ALA A 175 -24.18 -49.48 -12.97
N ILE A 176 -24.68 -48.36 -13.51
CA ILE A 176 -25.94 -48.34 -14.26
C ILE A 176 -25.86 -49.26 -15.47
N ARG A 177 -24.77 -49.18 -16.25
CA ARG A 177 -24.56 -50.02 -17.44
C ARG A 177 -24.56 -51.51 -17.10
N CYS A 178 -23.82 -51.91 -16.06
CA CYS A 178 -23.76 -53.29 -15.59
C CYS A 178 -25.15 -53.80 -15.14
N ARG A 179 -25.91 -52.97 -14.42
CA ARG A 179 -27.28 -53.30 -14.01
C ARG A 179 -28.22 -53.49 -15.19
N ASP A 180 -28.11 -52.63 -16.20
CA ASP A 180 -28.97 -52.67 -17.38
C ASP A 180 -28.67 -53.91 -18.25
N GLU A 181 -27.40 -54.28 -18.40
CA GLU A 181 -26.95 -55.53 -19.05
C GLU A 181 -27.49 -56.77 -18.31
N ALA A 182 -27.35 -56.81 -16.99
CA ALA A 182 -27.87 -57.92 -16.17
C ALA A 182 -29.39 -58.04 -16.28
N ARG A 183 -30.11 -56.91 -16.32
CA ARG A 183 -31.57 -56.88 -16.48
C ARG A 183 -32.00 -57.37 -17.86
N ALA A 184 -31.26 -57.03 -18.91
CA ALA A 184 -31.52 -57.50 -20.26
C ALA A 184 -31.32 -59.03 -20.37
N ALA A 185 -30.24 -59.55 -19.80
CA ALA A 185 -29.97 -60.99 -19.76
C ALA A 185 -31.04 -61.79 -18.99
N LEU A 186 -31.58 -61.23 -17.90
CA LEU A 186 -32.66 -61.88 -17.15
C LEU A 186 -33.96 -61.96 -17.97
N LYS A 187 -34.32 -60.91 -18.70
CA LYS A 187 -35.52 -60.91 -19.56
C LYS A 187 -35.46 -61.99 -20.64
N GLN A 188 -34.32 -62.14 -21.31
CA GLN A 188 -34.13 -63.16 -22.36
C GLN A 188 -34.21 -64.60 -21.86
N ARG A 189 -34.13 -64.82 -20.54
CA ARG A 189 -34.16 -66.14 -19.91
C ARG A 189 -35.55 -66.51 -19.36
N VAL A 190 -36.45 -65.52 -19.27
CA VAL A 190 -37.84 -65.69 -18.82
C VAL A 190 -38.79 -65.82 -20.02
N GLU A 191 -38.41 -65.30 -21.18
CA GLU A 191 -39.05 -65.55 -22.49
C GLU A 191 -38.63 -66.91 -23.07
#